data_AF-A0A838MI26-F1
#
_entry.id   AF-A0A838MI26-F1
#
_cell.length_a   1.000
_cell.length_b   1.000
_cell.length_c   1.000
_cell.angle_alpha   90.00
_cell.angle_beta   90.00
_cell.angle_gamma   90.00
#
_symmetry.space_group_name_H-M   'P 1'
#
loop_
_entity.id
_entity.type
_entity.pdbx_description
1 polymer ?
#
loop_
_entity_poly.entity_id
_entity_poly.type
_entity_poly.pdbx_seq_one_letter_code
_entity_poly.pdbx_strand_id
1 'polypeptide(L)'
;MLNLKKIMQLSIILGVLIISFSVFYHLVIFQEHSKKELDDCLQQAKEKYNKQWKADCRYLGEELDENGSCETLPTESAYWLREEYMQLMDKCFKQYPQ
;
A
#
# COMPACT_ATOMS: atom_id res chain seq x y z
N MET A 1 41.95 37.69 1.52
CA MET A 1 42.15 36.36 2.14
C MET A 1 40.81 35.84 2.64
N LEU A 2 40.23 34.87 1.95
CA LEU A 2 39.05 34.18 2.46
C LEU A 2 39.45 33.46 3.76
N ASN A 3 38.76 33.74 4.87
CA ASN A 3 39.08 33.15 6.16
C ASN A 3 38.77 31.65 6.12
N LEU A 4 39.80 30.82 5.98
CA LEU A 4 39.70 29.35 5.87
C LEU A 4 38.83 28.74 6.98
N LYS A 5 38.92 29.29 8.21
CA LYS A 5 38.06 28.90 9.34
C LYS A 5 36.57 29.15 9.09
N LYS A 6 36.20 30.28 8.46
CA LYS A 6 34.80 30.58 8.14
C LYS A 6 34.24 29.65 7.07
N ILE A 7 35.06 29.29 6.07
CA ILE A 7 34.66 28.32 5.03
C ILE A 7 34.42 26.95 5.66
N MET A 8 35.32 26.50 6.53
CA MET A 8 35.24 25.21 7.20
C MET A 8 34.01 25.11 8.12
N GLN A 9 33.67 26.19 8.84
CA GLN A 9 32.43 26.22 9.62
C GLN A 9 31.18 26.20 8.73
N LEU A 10 31.20 26.92 7.61
CA LEU A 10 30.09 26.93 6.66
C LEU A 10 29.85 25.53 6.06
N SER A 11 30.91 24.80 5.70
CA SER A 11 30.78 23.45 5.12
C SER A 11 30.25 22.42 6.12
N ILE A 12 30.62 22.54 7.40
CA ILE A 12 30.08 21.67 8.47
C ILE A 12 28.59 21.93 8.66
N ILE A 13 28.17 23.20 8.74
CA ILE A 13 26.75 23.55 8.87
C ILE A 13 25.95 23.04 7.68
N LEU A 14 26.46 23.21 6.46
CA LEU A 14 25.81 22.72 5.25
C LEU A 14 25.67 21.19 5.25
N GLY A 15 26.73 20.48 5.67
CA GLY A 15 26.71 19.02 5.78
C GLY A 15 25.67 18.52 6.79
N VAL A 16 25.58 19.14 7.96
CA VAL A 16 24.59 18.78 8.99
C VAL A 16 23.16 19.03 8.47
N LEU A 17 22.94 20.13 7.76
CA LEU A 17 21.63 20.42 7.17
C LEU A 17 21.25 19.38 6.12
N ILE A 18 22.17 18.99 5.23
CA ILE A 18 21.91 17.96 4.20
C ILE A 18 21.55 16.62 4.83
N ILE A 19 22.30 16.19 5.85
CA ILE A 19 22.01 14.93 6.55
C ILE A 19 20.64 14.99 7.22
N SER A 20 20.34 16.10 7.91
CA SER A 20 19.05 16.30 8.58
C SER A 20 17.88 16.28 7.58
N PHE A 21 18.02 16.96 6.44
CA PHE A 21 17.01 16.95 5.38
C PHE A 21 16.84 15.57 4.74
N SER A 22 17.93 14.82 4.54
CA SER A 22 17.88 13.47 4.00
C SER A 22 17.12 12.51 4.92
N VAL A 23 17.39 12.56 6.23
CA VAL A 23 16.67 11.77 7.24
C VAL A 23 15.20 12.17 7.29
N PHE A 24 14.90 13.48 7.30
CA PHE A 24 13.52 13.97 7.28
C PHE A 24 12.76 13.51 6.03
N TYR A 25 13.38 13.57 4.86
CA TYR A 25 12.77 13.12 3.61
C TYR A 25 12.44 11.62 3.64
N HIS A 26 13.36 10.79 4.13
CA HIS A 26 13.13 9.34 4.25
C HIS A 26 12.07 8.98 5.28
N LEU A 27 12.11 9.60 6.47
CA LEU A 27 11.22 9.23 7.57
C LEU A 27 9.80 9.79 7.41
N VAL A 28 9.66 11.00 6.88
CA VAL A 28 8.36 11.67 6.79
C VAL A 28 7.75 11.42 5.41
N ILE A 29 8.43 11.85 4.35
CA ILE A 29 7.84 11.90 3.01
C ILE A 29 7.77 10.49 2.40
N PHE A 30 8.87 9.74 2.43
CA PHE A 30 8.90 8.41 1.80
C PHE A 30 8.02 7.40 2.53
N GLN A 31 8.04 7.35 3.87
CA GLN A 31 7.18 6.42 4.62
C GLN A 31 5.69 6.75 4.48
N GLU A 32 5.32 8.03 4.54
CA GLU A 32 3.91 8.42 4.39
C GLU A 32 3.38 8.12 2.98
N HIS A 33 4.20 8.36 1.96
CA HIS A 33 3.87 7.99 0.58
C HIS A 33 3.75 6.47 0.42
N SER A 34 4.70 5.68 0.95
CA SER A 34 4.66 4.21 0.88
C SER A 34 3.41 3.64 1.56
N LYS A 35 3.05 4.18 2.73
CA LYS A 35 1.81 3.79 3.45
C LYS A 35 0.56 4.07 2.65
N LYS A 36 0.44 5.29 2.10
CA LYS A 36 -0.72 5.66 1.30
C LYS A 36 -0.88 4.75 0.08
N GLU A 37 0.21 4.51 -0.63
CA GLU A 37 0.20 3.62 -1.79
C GLU A 37 -0.12 2.17 -1.43
N LEU A 38 0.35 1.69 -0.27
CA LEU A 38 -0.01 0.38 0.26
C LEU A 38 -1.52 0.30 0.54
N ASP A 39 -2.08 1.31 1.22
CA ASP A 39 -3.50 1.36 1.55
C ASP A 39 -4.36 1.40 0.28
N ASP A 40 -3.98 2.23 -0.70
CA ASP A 40 -4.65 2.31 -2.01
C ASP A 40 -4.59 0.95 -2.75
N CYS A 41 -3.44 0.27 -2.71
CA CYS A 41 -3.27 -1.06 -3.30
C CYS A 41 -4.16 -2.12 -2.61
N LEU A 42 -4.19 -2.14 -1.28
CA LEU A 42 -5.02 -3.05 -0.49
C LEU A 42 -6.51 -2.80 -0.71
N GLN A 43 -6.90 -1.53 -0.84
CA GLN A 43 -8.28 -1.16 -1.17
C GLN A 43 -8.67 -1.66 -2.56
N GLN A 44 -7.82 -1.48 -3.57
CA GLN A 44 -8.08 -2.00 -4.92
C GLN A 44 -8.21 -3.53 -4.94
N ALA A 45 -7.35 -4.25 -4.19
CA ALA A 45 -7.45 -5.70 -4.07
C ALA A 45 -8.79 -6.12 -3.45
N LYS A 46 -9.24 -5.41 -2.40
CA LYS A 46 -10.53 -5.65 -1.75
C LYS A 46 -11.71 -5.34 -2.66
N GLU A 47 -11.67 -4.23 -3.38
CA GLU A 47 -12.70 -3.85 -4.35
C GLU A 47 -12.82 -4.88 -5.48
N LYS A 48 -11.68 -5.35 -6.00
CA LYS A 48 -11.63 -6.40 -7.02
C LYS A 48 -12.26 -7.70 -6.48
N TYR A 49 -11.86 -8.15 -5.30
CA TYR A 49 -12.43 -9.33 -4.64
C TYR A 49 -13.94 -9.20 -4.48
N ASN A 50 -14.42 -8.09 -3.91
CA ASN A 50 -15.85 -7.86 -3.71
C ASN A 50 -16.63 -7.81 -5.03
N LYS A 51 -16.06 -7.18 -6.06
CA LYS A 51 -16.69 -7.11 -7.38
C LYS A 51 -16.84 -8.50 -8.00
N GLN A 52 -15.80 -9.33 -7.91
CA GLN A 52 -15.82 -10.67 -8.45
C GLN A 52 -16.77 -11.58 -7.67
N TRP A 53 -16.72 -11.52 -6.33
CA TRP A 53 -17.66 -12.22 -5.45
C TRP A 53 -19.13 -11.93 -5.83
N LYS A 54 -19.47 -10.65 -6.00
CA LYS A 54 -20.82 -10.23 -6.41
C LYS A 54 -21.19 -10.70 -7.81
N ALA A 55 -20.23 -10.72 -8.75
CA ALA A 55 -20.46 -11.18 -10.11
C ALA A 55 -20.75 -12.69 -10.14
N ASP A 56 -19.96 -13.48 -9.41
CA ASP A 56 -20.10 -14.93 -9.37
C ASP A 56 -21.40 -15.33 -8.65
N CYS A 57 -21.81 -14.63 -7.60
CA CYS A 57 -23.12 -14.84 -6.96
C CYS A 57 -24.29 -14.54 -7.90
N ARG A 58 -24.23 -13.43 -8.63
CA ARG A 58 -25.28 -13.10 -9.62
C ARG A 58 -25.33 -14.13 -10.74
N TYR A 59 -24.20 -14.67 -11.17
CA TYR A 59 -24.16 -15.71 -12.19
C TYR A 59 -24.91 -16.98 -11.76
N LEU A 60 -24.87 -17.29 -10.46
CA LEU A 60 -25.61 -18.38 -9.85
C LEU A 60 -27.11 -18.08 -9.64
N GLY A 61 -27.57 -16.87 -9.98
CA GLY A 61 -28.96 -16.45 -9.84
C GLY A 61 -29.35 -16.04 -8.42
N GLU A 62 -28.39 -15.80 -7.53
CA GLU A 62 -28.66 -15.43 -6.15
C GLU A 62 -28.61 -13.91 -5.93
N GLU A 63 -29.49 -13.44 -5.05
CA GLU A 63 -29.43 -12.08 -4.52
C GLU A 63 -28.44 -12.05 -3.35
N LEU A 64 -27.68 -10.96 -3.26
CA LEU A 64 -26.80 -10.72 -2.11
C LEU A 64 -27.68 -10.46 -0.88
N ASP A 65 -27.28 -10.99 0.28
CA ASP A 65 -27.93 -10.66 1.54
C ASP A 65 -27.71 -9.18 1.93
N GLU A 66 -28.34 -8.72 3.02
CA GLU A 66 -28.19 -7.35 3.53
C GLU A 66 -26.74 -6.98 3.88
N ASN A 67 -25.87 -7.97 4.09
CA ASN A 67 -24.45 -7.82 4.39
C ASN A 67 -23.56 -7.89 3.14
N GLY A 68 -24.14 -8.11 1.96
CA GLY A 68 -23.40 -8.31 0.71
C GLY A 68 -22.76 -9.70 0.58
N SER A 69 -23.15 -10.64 1.44
CA SER A 69 -22.76 -12.05 1.42
C SER A 69 -23.64 -12.86 0.49
N CYS A 70 -23.20 -14.08 0.23
CA CYS A 70 -23.81 -15.03 -0.68
C CYS A 70 -23.48 -16.41 -0.14
N GLU A 71 -24.48 -17.07 0.45
CA GLU A 71 -24.29 -18.32 1.19
C GLU A 71 -23.94 -19.49 0.28
N THR A 72 -24.33 -19.43 -1.00
CA THR A 72 -24.31 -20.59 -1.89
C THR A 72 -23.17 -20.54 -2.91
N LEU A 73 -22.20 -19.63 -2.76
CA LEU A 73 -21.04 -19.63 -3.63
C LEU A 73 -20.30 -20.97 -3.48
N PRO A 74 -20.07 -21.74 -4.57
CA PRO A 74 -19.38 -23.02 -4.49
C PRO A 74 -18.06 -22.89 -3.74
N THR A 75 -17.79 -23.84 -2.85
CA THR A 75 -16.61 -23.80 -1.97
C THR A 75 -15.31 -23.64 -2.76
N GLU A 76 -15.21 -24.26 -3.93
CA GLU A 76 -14.05 -24.13 -4.81
C GLU A 76 -13.91 -22.70 -5.37
N SER A 77 -14.98 -22.09 -5.89
CA SER A 77 -14.98 -20.70 -6.36
C SER A 77 -14.63 -19.73 -5.23
N ALA A 78 -15.22 -19.90 -4.05
CA ALA A 78 -14.94 -19.06 -2.88
C ALA A 78 -13.48 -19.20 -2.44
N TYR A 79 -12.93 -20.41 -2.50
CA TYR A 79 -11.54 -20.70 -2.19
C TYR A 79 -10.60 -19.98 -3.17
N TRP A 80 -10.81 -20.13 -4.48
CA TRP A 80 -9.95 -19.48 -5.49
C TRP A 80 -9.99 -17.96 -5.44
N LEU A 81 -11.18 -17.37 -5.21
CA LEU A 81 -11.31 -15.92 -5.03
C LEU A 81 -10.55 -15.41 -3.81
N ARG A 82 -10.63 -16.16 -2.69
CA ARG A 82 -9.88 -15.82 -1.49
C ARG A 82 -8.38 -15.96 -1.71
N GLU A 83 -7.95 -17.01 -2.41
CA GLU A 83 -6.54 -17.22 -2.72
C GLU A 83 -5.99 -16.10 -3.60
N GLU A 84 -6.71 -15.70 -4.67
CA GLU A 84 -6.33 -14.56 -5.51
C GLU A 84 -6.26 -13.27 -4.68
N TYR A 85 -7.22 -13.03 -3.79
CA TYR A 85 -7.20 -11.87 -2.90
C TYR A 85 -5.97 -11.86 -2.00
N MET A 86 -5.62 -12.99 -1.39
CA MET A 86 -4.41 -13.13 -0.56
C MET A 86 -3.13 -12.88 -1.37
N GLN A 87 -3.05 -13.39 -2.60
CA GLN A 87 -1.91 -13.15 -3.50
C GLN A 87 -1.78 -11.66 -3.87
N LEU A 88 -2.91 -10.97 -4.11
CA LEU A 88 -2.90 -9.54 -4.39
C LEU A 88 -2.45 -8.72 -3.16
N MET A 89 -2.93 -9.08 -1.97
CA MET A 89 -2.47 -8.44 -0.73
C MET A 89 -0.97 -8.62 -0.52
N ASP A 90 -0.46 -9.85 -0.67
CA ASP A 90 0.96 -10.15 -0.53
C ASP A 90 1.80 -9.36 -1.55
N LYS A 91 1.30 -9.21 -2.78
CA LYS A 91 1.93 -8.36 -3.79
C LYS A 91 1.97 -6.88 -3.36
N CYS A 92 0.90 -6.34 -2.77
CA CYS A 92 0.88 -4.98 -2.25
C CYS A 92 1.95 -4.78 -1.16
N PHE A 93 2.05 -5.70 -0.19
CA PHE A 93 3.07 -5.63 0.86
C PHE A 93 4.51 -5.75 0.34
N LYS A 94 4.74 -6.56 -0.70
CA LYS A 94 6.06 -6.68 -1.34
C LYS A 94 6.45 -5.42 -2.11
N GLN A 95 5.48 -4.75 -2.73
CA GLN A 95 5.71 -3.56 -3.56
C GLN A 95 5.93 -2.30 -2.71
N TYR A 96 5.27 -2.21 -1.55
CA TYR A 96 5.31 -1.05 -0.67
C TYR A 96 5.80 -1.44 0.73
N PRO A 97 7.13 -1.61 0.91
CA PRO A 97 7.71 -1.91 2.20
C PRO A 97 7.54 -0.76 3.20
N GLN A 98 7.37 -1.12 4.47
CA GLN A 98 7.19 -0.22 5.61
C GLN A 98 8.54 0.20 6.21
#